data_AF-A0A3B8JYH1-F1
#
_entry.id   AF-A0A3B8JYH1-F1
#
_cell.length_a   1.000
_cell.length_b   1.000
_cell.length_c   1.000
_cell.angle_alpha   90.00
_cell.angle_beta   90.00
_cell.angle_gamma   90.00
#
_symmetry.space_group_name_H-M   'P 1'
#
loop_
_entity.id
_entity.type
_entity.pdbx_description
1 polymer ?
#
loop_
_entity_poly.entity_id
_entity_poly.type
_entity_poly.pdbx_seq_one_letter_code
_entity_poly.pdbx_strand_id
1 'polypeptide(L)'
;EELMTLPGVGRKTANVVLSNAFGIPAFAVDTHVQRLCRRLGWSERKTPLAVEEDICRLLPPDLWSETHHRLIAHGRRVCRARKPLCNSCPLSLYCPSASEENSNKQSKNRLGK
;
A
#
# COMPACT_ATOMS: atom_id res chain seq x y z
N GLU A 1 -3.87 -14.50 16.68
CA GLU A 1 -5.25 -14.80 17.15
C GLU A 1 -5.50 -14.30 18.58
N GLU A 2 -4.62 -14.53 19.56
CA GLU A 2 -4.86 -14.10 20.97
C GLU A 2 -5.22 -12.62 21.13
N LEU A 3 -4.48 -11.70 20.48
CA LEU A 3 -4.79 -10.26 20.52
C LEU A 3 -6.21 -9.93 20.03
N MET A 4 -6.76 -10.71 19.08
CA MET A 4 -8.09 -10.48 18.53
C MET A 4 -9.23 -10.92 19.46
N THR A 5 -8.92 -11.61 20.56
CA THR A 5 -9.91 -11.95 21.59
C THR A 5 -10.25 -10.75 22.49
N LEU A 6 -9.42 -9.71 22.48
CA LEU A 6 -9.63 -8.48 23.26
C LEU A 6 -10.76 -7.62 22.65
N PRO A 7 -11.68 -7.09 23.47
CA PRO A 7 -12.74 -6.20 22.98
C PRO A 7 -12.19 -5.00 22.20
N GLY A 8 -12.67 -4.80 20.98
CA GLY A 8 -12.25 -3.70 20.10
C GLY A 8 -10.97 -3.96 19.29
N VAL A 9 -10.31 -5.12 19.44
CA VAL A 9 -9.10 -5.47 18.68
C VAL A 9 -9.46 -6.35 17.48
N GLY A 10 -9.57 -5.72 16.31
CA GLY A 10 -9.66 -6.44 15.03
C GLY A 10 -8.29 -6.87 14.48
N ARG A 11 -8.31 -7.70 13.42
CA ARG A 11 -7.09 -8.20 12.74
C ARG A 11 -6.09 -7.12 12.38
N LYS A 12 -6.56 -5.98 11.85
CA LYS A 12 -5.71 -4.83 11.54
C LYS A 12 -4.94 -4.35 12.79
N THR A 13 -5.65 -4.11 13.89
CA THR A 13 -5.06 -3.63 15.14
C THR A 13 -4.07 -4.65 15.69
N ALA A 14 -4.41 -5.94 15.67
CA ALA A 14 -3.51 -7.01 16.07
C ALA A 14 -2.22 -7.03 15.23
N ASN A 15 -2.32 -6.95 13.89
CA ASN A 15 -1.15 -6.93 13.01
C ASN A 15 -0.26 -5.71 13.25
N VAL A 16 -0.84 -4.53 13.50
CA VAL A 16 -0.07 -3.32 13.84
C VAL A 16 0.73 -3.52 15.14
N VAL A 17 0.10 -4.08 16.17
CA VAL A 17 0.75 -4.36 17.46
C VAL A 17 1.86 -5.39 17.32
N LEU A 18 1.59 -6.52 16.65
CA LEU A 18 2.59 -7.57 16.40
C LEU A 18 3.81 -7.00 15.68
N SER A 19 3.60 -6.22 14.62
CA SER A 19 4.68 -5.64 13.84
C SER A 19 5.48 -4.57 14.59
N ASN A 20 4.82 -3.64 15.29
CA ASN A 20 5.51 -2.47 15.85
C ASN A 20 6.03 -2.71 17.27
N ALA A 21 5.30 -3.45 18.10
CA ALA A 21 5.66 -3.67 19.49
C ALA A 21 6.50 -4.94 19.70
N PHE A 22 6.24 -5.99 18.90
CA PHE A 22 6.88 -7.31 19.07
C PHE A 22 7.88 -7.66 17.96
N GLY A 23 8.00 -6.84 16.92
CA GLY A 23 8.89 -7.11 15.78
C GLY A 23 8.51 -8.36 14.98
N ILE A 24 7.29 -8.87 15.15
CA ILE A 24 6.79 -10.04 14.44
C ILE A 24 6.30 -9.57 13.07
N PRO A 25 6.82 -10.11 11.95
CA PRO A 25 6.35 -9.74 10.62
C PRO A 25 4.84 -9.92 10.50
N ALA A 26 4.13 -8.80 10.38
CA ALA A 26 2.68 -8.78 10.19
C ALA A 26 2.32 -7.61 9.29
N PHE A 27 1.55 -7.87 8.23
CA PHE A 27 1.16 -6.84 7.28
C PHE A 27 -0.26 -6.35 7.60
N ALA A 28 -0.39 -5.13 8.07
CA ALA A 28 -1.71 -4.54 8.33
C ALA A 28 -2.29 -3.90 7.08
N VAL A 29 -3.52 -4.26 6.71
CA VAL A 29 -4.22 -3.62 5.59
C VAL A 29 -5.19 -2.57 6.11
N ASP A 30 -4.94 -1.31 5.76
CA ASP A 30 -5.85 -0.18 6.00
C ASP A 30 -6.46 0.36 4.70
N THR A 31 -7.24 1.43 4.78
CA THR A 31 -7.91 2.03 3.61
C THR A 31 -6.95 2.67 2.60
N HIS A 32 -5.76 3.09 3.02
CA HIS A 32 -4.71 3.59 2.12
C HIS A 32 -4.04 2.41 1.42
N VAL A 33 -3.56 1.43 2.19
CA VAL A 33 -2.90 0.22 1.69
C VAL A 33 -3.80 -0.50 0.70
N GLN A 34 -5.04 -0.82 1.09
CA GLN A 34 -6.00 -1.50 0.24
C GLN A 34 -6.24 -0.77 -1.09
N ARG A 35 -6.38 0.56 -1.05
CA ARG A 35 -6.56 1.37 -2.26
C ARG A 35 -5.31 1.35 -3.15
N LEU A 36 -4.13 1.47 -2.56
CA LEU A 36 -2.88 1.51 -3.31
C LEU A 36 -2.56 0.14 -3.92
N CYS A 37 -2.69 -0.96 -3.17
CA CYS A 37 -2.46 -2.30 -3.70
C CYS A 37 -3.33 -2.57 -4.93
N ARG A 38 -4.59 -2.12 -4.91
CA ARG A 38 -5.47 -2.21 -6.08
C ARG A 38 -5.04 -1.31 -7.24
N ARG A 39 -4.69 -0.05 -6.97
CA ARG A 39 -4.27 0.89 -8.03
C ARG A 39 -2.95 0.52 -8.69
N LEU A 40 -2.02 -0.03 -7.91
CA LEU A 40 -0.71 -0.49 -8.36
C LEU A 40 -0.77 -1.87 -9.02
N GLY A 41 -1.92 -2.55 -9.00
CA GLY A 41 -2.07 -3.89 -9.57
C GLY A 41 -1.44 -5.01 -8.74
N TRP A 42 -1.18 -4.77 -7.45
CA TRP A 42 -0.63 -5.79 -6.53
C TRP A 42 -1.69 -6.76 -6.00
N SER A 43 -2.96 -6.36 -6.02
CA SER A 43 -4.08 -7.25 -5.70
C SER A 43 -5.35 -6.76 -6.36
N GLU A 44 -6.14 -7.69 -6.91
CA GLU A 44 -7.48 -7.43 -7.42
C GLU A 44 -8.57 -7.69 -6.37
N ARG A 45 -8.20 -8.31 -5.24
CA ARG A 45 -9.14 -8.77 -4.23
C ARG A 45 -9.69 -7.58 -3.41
N LYS A 46 -10.91 -7.74 -2.91
CA LYS A 46 -11.68 -6.65 -2.27
C LYS A 46 -11.64 -6.68 -0.75
N THR A 47 -11.31 -7.79 -0.11
CA THR A 47 -11.29 -7.88 1.36
C THR A 47 -9.89 -7.60 1.91
N PRO A 48 -9.76 -6.95 3.08
CA PRO A 48 -8.45 -6.68 3.67
C PRO A 48 -7.59 -7.94 3.86
N LEU A 49 -8.19 -9.03 4.34
CA LEU A 49 -7.51 -10.32 4.51
C LEU A 49 -6.96 -10.85 3.18
N ALA A 50 -7.75 -10.76 2.12
CA ALA A 50 -7.30 -11.21 0.81
C ALA A 50 -6.14 -10.39 0.25
N VAL A 51 -6.18 -9.07 0.44
CA VAL A 51 -5.08 -8.18 0.03
C VAL A 51 -3.83 -8.48 0.87
N GLU A 52 -3.98 -8.72 2.17
CA GLU A 52 -2.89 -9.12 3.07
C GLU A 52 -2.19 -10.38 2.54
N GLU A 53 -2.95 -11.43 2.24
CA GLU A 53 -2.41 -12.67 1.67
C GLU A 53 -1.65 -12.44 0.36
N ASP A 54 -2.18 -11.61 -0.54
CA ASP A 54 -1.53 -11.34 -1.82
C ASP A 54 -0.20 -10.61 -1.62
N ILE A 55 -0.15 -9.61 -0.73
CA ILE A 55 1.09 -8.89 -0.43
C ILE A 55 2.11 -9.80 0.27
N CYS A 56 1.67 -10.64 1.21
CA CYS A 56 2.55 -11.59 1.90
C CYS A 56 3.12 -12.66 0.95
N ARG A 57 2.47 -12.94 -0.19
CA ARG A 57 3.03 -13.79 -1.26
C ARG A 57 3.98 -13.04 -2.19
N LEU A 58 3.77 -11.74 -2.39
CA LEU A 58 4.56 -10.92 -3.32
C LEU A 58 5.86 -10.38 -2.70
N LEU A 59 5.87 -10.10 -1.40
CA LEU A 59 6.98 -9.45 -0.71
C LEU A 59 7.57 -10.34 0.38
N PRO A 60 8.90 -10.35 0.56
CA PRO A 60 9.51 -11.05 1.67
C PRO A 60 9.13 -10.41 3.02
N PRO A 61 9.03 -11.20 4.12
CA PRO A 61 8.49 -10.73 5.40
C PRO A 61 9.21 -9.56 6.06
N ASP A 62 10.51 -9.43 5.84
CA ASP A 62 11.35 -8.33 6.33
C ASP A 62 10.95 -6.96 5.75
N LEU A 63 10.29 -6.95 4.59
CA LEU A 63 9.82 -5.73 3.94
C LEU A 63 8.40 -5.32 4.32
N TRP A 64 7.65 -6.15 5.06
CA TRP A 64 6.22 -5.92 5.30
C TRP A 64 5.94 -4.62 6.05
N SER A 65 6.61 -4.39 7.17
CA SER A 65 6.41 -3.21 8.03
C SER A 65 6.80 -1.92 7.32
N GLU A 66 7.96 -1.92 6.66
CA GLU A 66 8.45 -0.76 5.91
C GLU A 66 7.54 -0.44 4.71
N THR A 67 7.12 -1.47 3.98
CA THR A 67 6.18 -1.31 2.85
C THR A 67 4.84 -0.76 3.34
N HIS A 68 4.31 -1.27 4.45
CA HIS A 68 3.08 -0.77 5.06
C HIS A 68 3.16 0.73 5.34
N HIS A 69 4.22 1.19 6.00
CA HIS A 69 4.42 2.62 6.30
C HIS A 69 4.58 3.46 5.03
N ARG A 70 5.34 2.98 4.04
CA ARG A 70 5.51 3.67 2.75
C ARG A 70 4.19 3.84 2.01
N LEU A 71 3.37 2.80 1.96
CA LEU A 71 2.06 2.82 1.31
C LEU A 71 1.11 3.81 2.01
N ILE A 72 1.07 3.83 3.34
CA ILE A 72 0.27 4.81 4.09
C ILE A 72 0.73 6.23 3.76
N ALA A 73 2.04 6.48 3.85
CA ALA A 73 2.60 7.81 3.62
C ALA A 73 2.34 8.29 2.19
N HIS A 74 2.52 7.41 1.20
CA HIS A 74 2.22 7.69 -0.21
C HIS A 74 0.74 7.93 -0.44
N GLY A 75 -0.14 7.09 0.12
CA GLY A 75 -1.58 7.20 -0.01
C GLY A 75 -2.18 8.43 0.66
N ARG A 76 -1.50 9.01 1.66
CA ARG A 76 -1.87 10.27 2.29
C ARG A 76 -1.40 11.48 1.48
N ARG A 77 -0.15 11.49 1.02
CA ARG A 77 0.46 12.66 0.39
C ARG A 77 0.17 12.76 -1.11
N VAL A 78 0.24 11.64 -1.83
CA VAL A 78 0.27 11.59 -3.30
C VAL A 78 -0.96 10.87 -3.87
N CYS A 79 -1.15 9.59 -3.52
CA CYS A 79 -2.21 8.75 -4.07
C CYS A 79 -3.50 8.85 -3.23
N ARG A 80 -4.03 10.08 -3.17
CA ARG A 80 -5.26 10.42 -2.44
C ARG A 80 -6.47 9.67 -3.01
N ALA A 81 -7.49 9.47 -2.16
CA ALA A 81 -8.70 8.75 -2.56
C ALA A 81 -9.40 9.44 -3.76
N ARG A 82 -9.57 10.76 -3.67
CA ARG A 82 -10.08 11.62 -4.74
C ARG A 82 -8.93 12.46 -5.32
N LYS A 83 -8.92 12.65 -6.64
CA LYS A 83 -7.92 13.44 -7.40
C LYS A 83 -6.46 13.12 -6.99
N PRO A 84 -5.97 11.89 -7.21
CA PRO A 84 -4.58 11.55 -6.94
C PRO A 84 -3.60 12.39 -7.78
N LEU A 85 -2.43 12.71 -7.23
CA LEU A 85 -1.42 13.53 -7.90
C LEU A 85 -0.56 12.67 -8.86
N CYS A 86 -1.20 12.02 -9.84
CA CYS A 86 -0.53 11.07 -10.74
C CYS A 86 0.61 11.71 -11.55
N ASN A 87 0.46 12.96 -12.01
CA ASN A 87 1.51 13.70 -12.74
C ASN A 87 2.84 13.79 -11.98
N SER A 88 2.79 13.95 -10.65
CA SER A 88 3.96 14.06 -9.78
C SER A 88 4.25 12.78 -8.99
N CYS A 89 3.57 11.67 -9.33
CA CYS A 89 3.71 10.42 -8.60
C CYS A 89 4.93 9.65 -9.11
N PRO A 90 5.94 9.34 -8.28
CA PRO A 90 7.14 8.62 -8.74
C PRO A 90 6.84 7.21 -9.28
N LEU A 91 5.66 6.67 -9.00
CA LEU A 91 5.22 5.35 -9.45
C LEU A 91 4.36 5.42 -10.71
N SER A 92 4.05 6.60 -11.28
CA SER A 92 3.05 6.70 -12.36
C SER A 92 3.43 5.91 -13.61
N LEU A 93 4.72 5.84 -13.95
CA LEU A 93 5.20 5.07 -15.11
C LEU A 93 4.95 3.57 -14.98
N TYR A 94 4.88 3.06 -13.74
CA TYR A 94 4.68 1.64 -13.44
C TYR A 94 3.28 1.35 -12.88
N CYS A 95 2.42 2.38 -12.77
CA CYS A 95 1.12 2.27 -12.14
C CYS A 95 0.05 2.10 -13.22
N PRO A 96 -0.63 0.94 -13.29
CA PRO A 96 -1.67 0.70 -14.30
C PRO A 96 -2.88 1.62 -14.15
N SER A 97 -3.08 2.22 -12.96
CA SER A 97 -4.14 3.20 -12.72
C SER A 97 -3.76 4.65 -13.03
N ALA A 98 -2.52 4.93 -13.46
CA ALA A 98 -2.15 6.26 -13.93
C ALA A 98 -2.58 6.42 -15.39
N SER A 99 -3.27 7.51 -15.73
CA SER A 99 -3.64 7.76 -17.14
C SER A 99 -2.42 7.99 -18.03
N GLU A 100 -2.52 7.63 -19.31
CA GLU A 100 -1.44 7.71 -20.32
C GLU A 100 -0.84 9.12 -20.43
N GLU A 101 -1.65 10.17 -20.27
CA GLU A 101 -1.18 11.56 -20.23
C GLU A 101 -0.13 11.83 -19.12
N ASN A 102 -0.23 11.13 -17.98
CA ASN A 102 0.72 11.29 -16.87
C ASN A 102 2.05 10.59 -17.15
N SER A 103 2.01 9.43 -17.81
CA SER A 103 3.19 8.64 -18.16
C SER A 103 4.07 9.38 -19.16
N ASN A 104 3.47 10.02 -20.17
CA ASN A 104 4.20 10.78 -21.19
C ASN A 104 4.83 12.08 -20.66
N LYS A 105 4.22 12.74 -19.66
CA LYS A 105 4.77 13.96 -19.04
C LYS A 105 6.00 13.67 -18.17
N GLN A 106 6.05 12.52 -17.48
CA GLN A 106 7.22 12.15 -16.69
C GLN A 106 8.43 11.76 -17.53
N SER A 107 8.22 11.01 -18.62
CA SER A 107 9.31 10.65 -19.54
C SER A 107 9.98 11.91 -20.11
N LYS A 108 9.18 12.92 -20.51
CA LYS A 108 9.71 14.20 -21.00
C LYS A 108 10.45 15.01 -19.93
N ASN A 109 9.97 15.04 -18.68
CA ASN A 109 10.65 15.73 -17.58
C ASN A 109 11.99 15.09 -17.16
N ARG A 110 12.21 13.80 -17.45
CA ARG A 110 13.50 13.13 -17.18
C ARG A 110 14.53 13.32 -18.30
N LEU A 111 14.10 13.44 -19.56
CA LEU A 111 15.01 13.70 -20.70
C LEU A 111 15.45 15.17 -20.80
N GLY A 112 14.85 16.08 -20.04
CA GLY A 112 15.20 17.50 -19.99
C GLY A 112 16.15 17.90 -18.86
N LYS A 113 16.82 16.94 -18.23
CA LYS A 113 17.86 17.16 -17.21
C LYS A 113 19.18 16.51 -17.62
#